data_AF-A0A243RUV3-F1
#
_entry.id   AF-A0A243RUV3-F1
#
_cell.length_a   1.000
_cell.length_b   1.000
_cell.length_c   1.000
_cell.angle_alpha   90.00
_cell.angle_beta   90.00
_cell.angle_gamma   90.00
#
_symmetry.space_group_name_H-M   'P 1'
#
loop_
_entity.id
_entity.type
_entity.pdbx_description
1 polymer ?
#
loop_
_entity_poly.entity_id
_entity_poly.type
_entity_poly.pdbx_seq_one_letter_code
_entity_poly.pdbx_strand_id
1 'polypeptide(L)'
;MTTAASAEGHLTYGSDPDDATPLERAVNALAREVRHYHFPGDGCLPEEEDRPTVRLAGVVVLRPASMPSGMQETYEEACVRLGVEARAEGWALWNTWGKGGARVTMVVSSVDTTVGLLANWARGRTVYPVTPVPSQIAQIHQGWAGPMTFSPLGAEQLGLTGQ
;
A
#
# COMPACT_ATOMS: atom_id res chain seq x y z
N MET A 1 -6.95 30.43 -1.38
CA MET A 1 -8.37 30.76 -1.09
C MET A 1 -8.81 29.89 0.06
N THR A 2 -8.98 30.46 1.24
CA THR A 2 -9.64 29.80 2.37
C THR A 2 -11.16 29.93 2.16
N THR A 3 -11.85 28.81 2.02
CA THR A 3 -13.32 28.79 1.88
C THR A 3 -13.97 28.82 3.26
N ALA A 4 -15.25 29.21 3.34
CA ALA A 4 -16.00 29.26 4.61
C ALA A 4 -15.92 27.93 5.39
N ALA A 5 -15.94 26.80 4.68
CA ALA A 5 -15.76 25.46 5.24
C ALA A 5 -14.45 25.27 6.03
N SER A 6 -13.38 26.02 5.70
CA SER A 6 -12.11 25.96 6.45
C SER A 6 -12.20 26.58 7.84
N ALA A 7 -13.19 27.45 8.08
CA ALA A 7 -13.41 28.15 9.35
C ALA A 7 -14.44 27.46 10.26
N GLU A 8 -15.17 26.47 9.76
CA GLU A 8 -16.24 25.78 10.49
C GLU A 8 -15.72 24.73 11.49
N GLY A 9 -14.42 24.41 11.46
CA GLY A 9 -13.80 23.49 12.43
C GLY A 9 -14.30 22.04 12.34
N HIS A 10 -15.12 21.70 11.35
CA HIS A 10 -15.65 20.35 11.17
C HIS A 10 -14.56 19.39 10.68
N LEU A 11 -14.24 18.43 11.56
CA LEU A 11 -13.38 17.31 11.24
C LEU A 11 -14.20 16.26 10.47
N THR A 12 -14.02 16.16 9.16
CA THR A 12 -14.62 15.13 8.26
C THR A 12 -14.26 13.68 8.62
N TYR A 13 -13.46 13.49 9.66
CA TYR A 13 -13.01 12.20 10.19
C TYR A 13 -14.07 11.48 11.03
N GLY A 14 -14.98 12.22 11.69
CA GLY A 14 -16.02 11.67 12.58
C GLY A 14 -17.34 11.41 11.88
N SER A 15 -18.33 10.90 12.61
CA SER A 15 -19.73 10.82 12.14
C SER A 15 -20.29 12.21 11.82
N ASP A 16 -21.26 12.28 10.90
CA ASP A 16 -21.93 13.55 10.61
C ASP A 16 -22.66 14.06 11.87
N PRO A 17 -22.66 15.39 12.13
CA PRO A 17 -23.49 15.98 13.16
C PRO A 17 -24.97 15.58 13.01
N ASP A 18 -25.68 15.46 14.13
CA ASP A 18 -27.10 15.07 14.12
C ASP A 18 -27.96 16.04 13.30
N ASP A 19 -27.58 17.32 13.27
CA ASP A 19 -28.23 18.41 12.54
C ASP A 19 -27.71 18.62 11.10
N ALA A 20 -26.77 17.80 10.63
CA ALA A 20 -26.18 17.94 9.31
C ALA A 20 -27.23 17.79 8.20
N THR A 21 -27.24 18.73 7.25
CA THR A 21 -28.15 18.72 6.10
C THR A 21 -27.82 17.58 5.13
N PRO A 22 -28.76 17.17 4.25
CA PRO A 22 -28.48 16.12 3.25
C PRO A 22 -27.30 16.46 2.33
N LEU A 23 -27.12 17.74 1.97
CA LEU A 23 -25.99 18.17 1.15
C LEU A 23 -24.67 18.07 1.91
N GLU A 24 -24.64 18.49 3.18
CA GLU A 24 -23.45 18.36 4.05
C GLU A 24 -23.05 16.90 4.22
N ARG A 25 -24.00 16.01 4.49
CA ARG A 25 -23.73 14.56 4.59
C ARG A 25 -23.18 13.99 3.28
N ALA A 26 -23.73 14.40 2.13
CA ALA A 26 -23.24 13.97 0.82
C ALA A 26 -21.82 14.49 0.54
N VAL A 27 -21.53 15.75 0.86
CA VAL A 27 -20.19 16.35 0.72
C VAL A 27 -19.20 15.70 1.68
N ASN A 28 -19.58 15.42 2.93
CA ASN A 28 -18.73 14.71 3.90
C ASN A 28 -18.43 13.28 3.46
N ALA A 29 -19.44 12.56 2.96
CA ALA A 29 -19.25 11.23 2.40
C ALA A 29 -18.28 11.26 1.20
N LEU A 30 -18.48 12.19 0.25
CA LEU A 30 -17.57 12.38 -0.87
C LEU A 30 -16.15 12.74 -0.40
N ALA A 31 -16.03 13.64 0.58
CA ALA A 31 -14.75 14.05 1.13
C ALA A 31 -14.00 12.87 1.78
N ARG A 32 -14.70 11.98 2.49
CA ARG A 32 -14.13 10.75 3.06
C ARG A 32 -13.66 9.79 1.97
N GLU A 33 -14.44 9.60 0.91
CA GLU A 33 -14.08 8.72 -0.22
C GLU A 33 -12.92 9.28 -1.08
N VAL A 34 -12.91 10.59 -1.30
CA VAL A 34 -11.88 11.32 -2.06
C VAL A 34 -10.67 11.66 -1.18
N ARG A 35 -10.63 11.19 0.06
CA ARG A 35 -9.46 11.40 0.91
C ARG A 35 -8.33 10.43 0.56
N HIS A 36 -7.11 10.89 0.74
CA HIS A 36 -5.96 10.00 0.81
C HIS A 36 -6.07 9.15 2.08
N TYR A 37 -6.01 7.82 1.92
CA TYR A 37 -5.96 6.91 3.07
C TYR A 37 -4.53 6.89 3.60
N HIS A 38 -4.31 7.44 4.78
CA HIS A 38 -2.99 7.45 5.40
C HIS A 38 -2.65 6.06 5.95
N PHE A 39 -1.38 5.66 5.82
CA PHE A 39 -0.89 4.39 6.31
C PHE A 39 0.55 4.50 6.83
N PRO A 40 0.99 3.62 7.74
CA PRO A 40 2.38 3.66 8.22
C PRO A 40 3.36 3.56 7.05
N GLY A 41 4.29 4.51 6.90
CA GLY A 41 5.20 4.54 5.77
C GLY A 41 4.63 5.17 4.50
N ASP A 42 3.57 5.97 4.60
CA ASP A 42 3.07 6.81 3.49
C ASP A 42 3.87 8.12 3.31
N GLY A 43 4.82 8.41 4.21
CA GLY A 43 5.67 9.60 4.15
C GLY A 43 5.03 10.86 4.74
N CYS A 44 3.87 10.76 5.39
CA CYS A 44 3.16 11.91 5.95
C CYS A 44 3.63 12.30 7.36
N LEU A 45 4.43 11.45 8.01
CA LEU A 45 5.04 11.76 9.30
C LEU A 45 6.31 12.61 9.10
N PRO A 46 6.60 13.60 9.97
CA PRO A 46 7.81 14.43 9.85
C PRO A 46 9.11 13.62 9.79
N GLU A 47 9.19 12.52 10.52
CA GLU A 47 10.34 11.60 10.49
C GLU A 47 10.48 10.81 9.18
N GLU A 48 9.46 10.83 8.32
CA GLU A 48 9.45 10.14 7.02
C GLU A 48 9.54 11.08 5.82
N GLU A 49 9.44 12.40 6.03
CA GLU A 49 9.38 13.41 4.97
C GLU A 49 10.58 13.35 4.02
N ASP A 50 11.78 13.13 4.57
CA ASP A 50 13.02 13.03 3.78
C ASP A 50 13.31 11.61 3.25
N ARG A 51 12.51 10.61 3.63
CA ARG A 51 12.74 9.23 3.20
C ARG A 51 12.27 9.06 1.75
N PRO A 52 13.15 8.58 0.83
CA PRO A 52 12.75 8.42 -0.57
C PRO A 52 11.67 7.35 -0.71
N THR A 53 10.73 7.55 -1.62
CA THR A 53 9.71 6.54 -1.94
C THR A 53 10.26 5.41 -2.80
N VAL A 54 9.69 4.22 -2.67
CA VAL A 54 10.01 3.06 -3.50
C VAL A 54 8.92 2.87 -4.53
N ARG A 55 9.27 3.05 -5.81
CA ARG A 55 8.36 2.69 -6.91
C ARG A 55 8.20 1.18 -6.94
N LEU A 56 6.97 0.72 -6.85
CA LEU A 56 6.63 -0.69 -6.85
C LEU A 56 6.04 -1.06 -8.21
N ALA A 57 6.46 -2.18 -8.77
CA ALA A 57 5.78 -2.81 -9.90
C ALA A 57 4.49 -3.48 -9.43
N GLY A 58 4.53 -4.08 -8.24
CA GLY A 58 3.39 -4.70 -7.60
C GLY A 58 3.75 -5.25 -6.23
N VAL A 59 2.76 -5.76 -5.54
CA VAL A 59 2.92 -6.32 -4.21
C VAL A 59 2.20 -7.66 -4.07
N VAL A 60 2.69 -8.47 -3.15
CA VAL A 60 2.04 -9.69 -2.68
C VAL A 60 1.91 -9.61 -1.16
N VAL A 61 0.77 -10.00 -0.60
CA VAL A 61 0.62 -10.12 0.85
C VAL A 61 0.41 -11.59 1.18
N LEU A 62 1.30 -12.14 2.00
CA LEU A 62 1.28 -13.52 2.46
C LEU A 62 0.85 -13.55 3.92
N ARG A 63 -0.23 -14.26 4.24
CA ARG A 63 -0.71 -14.45 5.61
C ARG A 63 -1.10 -15.91 5.84
N PRO A 64 -0.91 -16.44 7.07
CA PRO A 64 -1.31 -17.81 7.41
C PRO A 64 -2.76 -18.15 6.99
N ALA A 65 -3.69 -17.22 7.21
CA ALA A 65 -5.12 -17.43 6.94
C ALA A 65 -5.60 -16.86 5.59
N SER A 66 -4.75 -16.19 4.82
CA SER A 66 -5.16 -15.44 3.63
C SER A 66 -4.02 -15.37 2.62
N MET A 67 -3.79 -16.48 1.93
CA MET A 67 -2.84 -16.55 0.82
C MET A 67 -3.43 -15.97 -0.47
N PRO A 68 -2.62 -15.37 -1.35
CA PRO A 68 -3.09 -14.85 -2.64
C PRO A 68 -3.72 -15.94 -3.51
N SER A 69 -4.84 -15.61 -4.15
CA SER A 69 -5.48 -16.50 -5.13
C SER A 69 -4.51 -16.89 -6.24
N GLY A 70 -4.40 -18.19 -6.53
CA GLY A 70 -3.50 -18.74 -7.54
C GLY A 70 -2.17 -19.25 -7.01
N MET A 71 -1.86 -19.00 -5.73
CA MET A 71 -0.74 -19.63 -5.03
C MET A 71 -1.18 -20.99 -4.48
N GLN A 72 -0.48 -22.06 -4.87
CA GLN A 72 -0.79 -23.44 -4.43
C GLN A 72 -0.02 -23.83 -3.16
N GLU A 73 1.06 -23.12 -2.85
CA GLU A 73 1.83 -23.32 -1.62
C GLU A 73 1.09 -22.74 -0.40
N THR A 74 1.26 -23.42 0.73
CA THR A 74 0.87 -22.92 2.05
C THR A 74 1.73 -21.73 2.47
N TYR A 75 1.29 -20.99 3.50
CA TYR A 75 2.04 -19.86 4.03
C TYR A 75 3.43 -20.29 4.53
N GLU A 76 3.51 -21.44 5.20
CA GLU A 76 4.74 -22.00 5.75
C GLU A 76 5.72 -22.41 4.64
N GLU A 77 5.24 -23.07 3.59
CA GLU A 77 6.04 -23.42 2.41
C GLU A 77 6.58 -22.17 1.71
N ALA A 78 5.74 -21.12 1.56
CA ALA A 78 6.16 -19.85 1.00
C ALA A 78 7.26 -19.19 1.85
N CYS A 79 7.14 -19.23 3.18
CA CYS A 79 8.16 -18.70 4.09
C CYS A 79 9.50 -19.45 3.95
N VAL A 80 9.46 -20.78 3.89
CA VAL A 80 10.65 -21.61 3.67
C VAL A 80 11.32 -21.27 2.34
N ARG A 81 10.54 -21.18 1.26
CA ARG A 81 11.04 -20.80 -0.07
C ARG A 81 11.68 -19.40 -0.08
N LEU A 82 11.10 -18.47 0.67
CA LEU A 82 11.59 -17.11 0.80
C LEU A 82 12.79 -16.97 1.76
N GLY A 83 13.11 -18.02 2.51
CA GLY A 83 14.21 -17.99 3.50
C GLY A 83 13.89 -17.10 4.70
N VAL A 84 12.62 -17.04 5.11
CA VAL A 84 12.17 -16.25 6.25
C VAL A 84 11.43 -17.13 7.26
N GLU A 85 11.46 -16.72 8.53
CA GLU A 85 10.65 -17.35 9.56
C GLU A 85 9.18 -16.99 9.37
N ALA A 86 8.30 -17.96 9.59
CA ALA A 86 6.86 -17.75 9.56
C ALA A 86 6.43 -16.82 10.71
N ARG A 87 5.56 -15.86 10.42
CA ARG A 87 5.09 -14.85 11.37
C ARG A 87 3.58 -14.79 11.38
N ALA A 88 3.01 -14.52 12.56
CA ALA A 88 1.56 -14.37 12.70
C ALA A 88 1.01 -13.20 11.86
N GLU A 89 1.76 -12.09 11.78
CA GLU A 89 1.35 -10.92 10.99
C GLU A 89 1.46 -11.15 9.47
N GLY A 90 2.25 -12.14 9.05
CA GLY A 90 2.56 -12.42 7.66
C GLY A 90 3.79 -11.65 7.13
N TRP A 91 3.94 -11.69 5.81
CA TRP A 91 4.98 -11.00 5.05
C TRP A 91 4.37 -10.26 3.87
N ALA A 92 4.97 -9.13 3.49
CA ALA A 92 4.68 -8.48 2.22
C ALA A 92 5.87 -8.64 1.27
N LEU A 93 5.59 -8.91 0.00
CA LEU A 93 6.58 -8.95 -1.07
C LEU A 93 6.43 -7.70 -1.90
N TRP A 94 7.47 -6.88 -1.95
CA TRP A 94 7.52 -5.65 -2.73
C TRP A 94 8.35 -5.90 -3.98
N ASN A 95 7.66 -6.04 -5.12
CA ASN A 95 8.31 -6.18 -6.42
C ASN A 95 8.69 -4.79 -6.94
N THR A 96 9.97 -4.56 -7.15
CA THR A 96 10.54 -3.26 -7.53
C THR A 96 11.73 -3.43 -8.48
N TRP A 97 12.40 -2.33 -8.80
CA TRP A 97 13.61 -2.30 -9.60
C TRP A 97 14.80 -1.96 -8.71
N GLY A 98 15.79 -2.84 -8.68
CA GLY A 98 17.10 -2.58 -8.09
C GLY A 98 17.98 -1.68 -8.96
N LYS A 99 19.25 -1.56 -8.59
CA LYS A 99 20.25 -0.80 -9.35
C LYS A 99 20.32 -1.30 -10.80
N GLY A 100 20.38 -0.36 -11.75
CA GLY A 100 20.43 -0.69 -13.18
C GLY A 100 19.12 -1.27 -13.75
N GLY A 101 18.00 -1.16 -13.04
CA GLY A 101 16.69 -1.62 -13.53
C GLY A 101 16.46 -3.13 -13.36
N ALA A 102 17.31 -3.83 -12.63
CA ALA A 102 17.13 -5.26 -12.36
C ALA A 102 15.83 -5.49 -11.57
N ARG A 103 15.04 -6.49 -11.94
CA ARG A 103 13.82 -6.85 -11.20
C ARG A 103 14.20 -7.48 -9.88
N VAL A 104 13.64 -6.98 -8.79
CA VAL A 104 13.96 -7.41 -7.43
C VAL A 104 12.68 -7.53 -6.61
N THR A 105 12.64 -8.49 -5.70
CA THR A 105 11.58 -8.66 -4.70
C THR A 105 12.17 -8.42 -3.32
N MET A 106 11.61 -7.48 -2.56
CA MET A 106 11.94 -7.29 -1.15
C MET A 106 10.90 -8.01 -0.29
N VAL A 107 11.33 -8.87 0.62
CA VAL A 107 10.46 -9.49 1.64
C VAL A 107 10.47 -8.57 2.85
N VAL A 108 9.34 -7.91 3.12
CA VAL A 108 9.24 -6.87 4.15
C VAL A 108 8.21 -7.21 5.22
N SER A 109 8.52 -6.85 6.46
CA SER A 109 7.67 -7.09 7.62
C SER A 109 6.45 -6.15 7.70
N SER A 110 6.47 -5.06 6.92
CA SER A 110 5.47 -3.99 6.88
C SER A 110 4.19 -4.38 6.12
N VAL A 111 3.48 -5.36 6.67
CA VAL A 111 2.21 -5.85 6.09
C VAL A 111 1.13 -4.76 6.10
N ASP A 112 1.00 -3.99 7.17
CA ASP A 112 -0.01 -2.94 7.29
C ASP A 112 0.23 -1.78 6.32
N THR A 113 1.49 -1.37 6.13
CA THR A 113 1.89 -0.44 5.07
C THR A 113 1.40 -0.93 3.71
N THR A 114 1.57 -2.22 3.43
CA THR A 114 1.19 -2.81 2.14
C THR A 114 -0.32 -2.87 1.96
N VAL A 115 -1.08 -3.17 3.02
CA VAL A 115 -2.55 -3.12 2.98
C VAL A 115 -3.04 -1.69 2.73
N GLY A 116 -2.48 -0.69 3.42
CA GLY A 116 -2.83 0.71 3.21
C GLY A 116 -2.49 1.22 1.81
N LEU A 117 -1.36 0.77 1.27
CA LEU A 117 -0.98 1.00 -0.11
C LEU A 117 -2.01 0.41 -1.09
N LEU A 118 -2.37 -0.86 -0.92
CA LEU A 118 -3.39 -1.54 -1.75
C LEU A 118 -4.75 -0.83 -1.66
N ALA A 119 -5.12 -0.34 -0.48
CA ALA A 119 -6.35 0.43 -0.28
C ALA A 119 -6.37 1.75 -1.07
N ASN A 120 -5.22 2.41 -1.23
CA ASN A 120 -5.10 3.59 -2.09
C ASN A 120 -5.14 3.22 -3.58
N TRP A 121 -4.43 2.16 -3.99
CA TRP A 121 -4.43 1.70 -5.38
C TRP A 121 -5.82 1.26 -5.84
N ALA A 122 -6.58 0.56 -4.99
CA ALA A 122 -7.96 0.17 -5.27
C ALA A 122 -8.90 1.38 -5.47
N ARG A 123 -8.53 2.55 -4.93
CA ARG A 123 -9.23 3.84 -5.12
C ARG A 123 -8.66 4.65 -6.29
N GLY A 124 -7.81 4.05 -7.13
CA GLY A 124 -7.20 4.70 -8.29
C GLY A 124 -6.12 5.72 -7.93
N ARG A 125 -5.58 5.71 -6.70
CA ARG A 125 -4.52 6.64 -6.29
C ARG A 125 -3.15 6.04 -6.53
N THR A 126 -2.33 6.72 -7.32
CA THR A 126 -0.93 6.34 -7.55
C THR A 126 -0.05 6.85 -6.42
N VAL A 127 0.03 6.08 -5.33
CA VAL A 127 0.91 6.36 -4.19
C VAL A 127 1.91 5.24 -3.99
N TYR A 128 3.02 5.54 -3.32
CA TYR A 128 4.10 4.61 -3.04
C TYR A 128 4.57 4.78 -1.60
N PRO A 129 4.97 3.69 -0.92
CA PRO A 129 5.50 3.81 0.43
C PRO A 129 6.90 4.42 0.41
N VAL A 130 7.30 5.02 1.53
CA VAL A 130 8.71 5.34 1.77
C VAL A 130 9.57 4.08 1.81
N THR A 131 10.85 4.22 1.52
CA THR A 131 11.82 3.13 1.54
C THR A 131 11.83 2.47 2.90
N PRO A 132 11.59 1.15 3.00
CA PRO A 132 11.51 0.47 4.29
C PRO A 132 12.86 0.55 4.98
N VAL A 133 12.86 0.70 6.29
CA VAL A 133 14.11 0.71 7.05
C VAL A 133 14.76 -0.69 7.01
N PRO A 134 16.08 -0.83 7.19
CA PRO A 134 16.74 -2.13 7.09
C PRO A 134 16.15 -3.23 7.98
N SER A 135 15.68 -2.88 9.18
CA SER A 135 15.03 -3.83 10.09
C SER A 135 13.66 -4.34 9.61
N GLN A 136 13.05 -3.66 8.63
CA GLN A 136 11.81 -4.10 8.00
C GLN A 136 12.07 -5.05 6.83
N ILE A 137 13.29 -5.14 6.31
CA ILE A 137 13.64 -5.98 5.16
C ILE A 137 14.23 -7.29 5.68
N ALA A 138 13.51 -8.39 5.51
CA ALA A 138 14.00 -9.71 5.91
C ALA A 138 14.93 -10.34 4.87
N GLN A 139 14.54 -10.25 3.58
CA GLN A 139 15.28 -10.82 2.47
C GLN A 139 15.11 -9.99 1.19
N ILE A 140 16.06 -10.13 0.27
CA ILE A 140 15.98 -9.54 -1.07
C ILE A 140 16.28 -10.64 -2.10
N HIS A 141 15.34 -10.87 -3.00
CA HIS A 141 15.42 -11.90 -4.05
C HIS A 141 15.52 -11.25 -5.44
N GLN A 142 16.23 -11.91 -6.34
CA GLN A 142 16.27 -11.52 -7.75
C GLN A 142 15.01 -11.98 -8.48
N GLY A 143 14.52 -11.13 -9.39
CA GLY A 143 13.24 -11.33 -10.07
C GLY A 143 12.04 -10.79 -9.28
N TRP A 144 10.85 -10.87 -9.88
CA TRP A 144 9.59 -10.52 -9.24
C TRP A 144 8.85 -11.78 -8.81
N ALA A 145 8.33 -11.76 -7.59
CA ALA A 145 7.44 -12.80 -7.09
C ALA A 145 6.01 -12.62 -7.63
N GLY A 146 5.31 -13.71 -7.89
CA GLY A 146 3.92 -13.70 -8.31
C GLY A 146 3.12 -14.86 -7.72
N PRO A 147 1.79 -14.86 -7.87
CA PRO A 147 0.96 -13.79 -8.46
C PRO A 147 0.94 -12.52 -7.59
N MET A 148 0.90 -11.33 -8.22
CA MET A 148 0.96 -10.03 -7.54
C MET A 148 -0.17 -9.09 -7.94
N THR A 149 -0.50 -8.15 -7.06
CA THR A 149 -1.31 -6.98 -7.42
C THR A 149 -0.39 -5.89 -7.96
N PHE A 150 -0.59 -5.51 -9.22
CA PHE A 150 0.20 -4.45 -9.85
C PHE A 150 -0.11 -3.07 -9.27
N SER A 151 0.91 -2.23 -9.18
CA SER A 151 0.71 -0.80 -9.00
C SER A 151 0.20 -0.18 -10.31
N PRO A 152 -0.37 1.04 -10.27
CA PRO A 152 -0.70 1.77 -11.49
C PRO A 152 0.50 1.88 -12.46
N LEU A 153 1.68 2.24 -11.96
CA LEU A 153 2.90 2.31 -12.78
C LEU A 153 3.33 0.95 -13.31
N GLY A 154 3.23 -0.10 -12.49
CA GLY A 154 3.57 -1.46 -12.92
C GLY A 154 2.65 -1.95 -14.02
N ALA A 155 1.35 -1.65 -13.92
CA ALA A 155 0.38 -1.96 -14.96
C ALA A 155 0.67 -1.18 -16.25
N GLU A 156 0.97 0.13 -16.16
CA GLU A 156 1.35 0.96 -17.32
C GLU A 156 2.61 0.43 -18.01
N GLN A 157 3.69 0.17 -17.26
CA GLN A 157 4.96 -0.30 -17.82
C GLN A 157 4.86 -1.69 -18.46
N LEU A 158 3.91 -2.51 -18.03
CA LEU A 158 3.66 -3.83 -18.60
C LEU A 158 2.59 -3.81 -19.69
N GLY A 159 2.04 -2.64 -20.04
CA GLY A 159 0.97 -2.52 -21.04
C GLY A 159 -0.32 -3.23 -20.64
N LEU A 160 -0.56 -3.39 -19.34
CA LEU A 160 -1.74 -4.05 -18.77
C LEU A 160 -2.91 -3.06 -18.55
N THR A 161 -2.64 -1.76 -18.65
CA THR A 161 -3.67 -0.74 -18.77
C THR A 161 -4.25 -0.80 -20.18
N GLY A 162 -5.49 -1.26 -20.31
CA GLY A 162 -6.17 -1.41 -21.60
C GLY A 162 -6.18 -0.14 -22.46
N GLN A 163 -6.14 -0.34 -23.77
CA GLN A 163 -6.55 0.64 -24.79
C GLN A 163 -8.02 1.01 -24.64
#